data_AF-E2AGS1-F1
#
_entry.id   AF-E2AGS1-F1
#
_cell.length_a   1.000
_cell.length_b   1.000
_cell.length_c   1.000
_cell.angle_alpha   90.00
_cell.angle_beta   90.00
_cell.angle_gamma   90.00
#
_symmetry.space_group_name_H-M   'P 1'
#
loop_
_entity.id
_entity.type
_entity.pdbx_description
1 polymer ?
#
loop_
_entity_poly.entity_id
_entity_poly.type
_entity_poly.pdbx_seq_one_letter_code
_entity_poly.pdbx_strand_id
1 'polypeptide(L)'
;MTCSERVPMSIKLTHKNNNDYSLQLTRWFLIPIAAWPQKCTSTTEKISLLAHVLACLFLIVIIMVPCLLYVSLEERDIQIKLSAMGPLSHWIMGIINYWFLLTRSDDIRECVRHMEMDWKLVRRIDDQDMMLRYAKIGRFIAGFCAVFMQSGTLLFVVAKAMTSITILVGNVTTSMHPMTCPIYTKFIDTRFSPANEIMLVVELLSCFIVNSITVGACSLAAVFAMHAYGQLNMLFSWLNNLVMDENKGNEYAEQKLAAIVEHHLRVLRYFI
;
A
#
# COMPACT_ATOMS: atom_id res chain seq x y z
N MET A 1 -21.93 -31.79 -27.64
CA MET A 1 -20.50 -31.57 -27.89
C MET A 1 -20.18 -30.10 -27.67
N THR A 2 -19.73 -29.74 -26.47
CA THR A 2 -19.27 -28.38 -26.14
C THR A 2 -17.82 -28.25 -26.56
N CYS A 3 -17.56 -27.48 -27.62
CA CYS A 3 -16.21 -27.15 -28.06
C CYS A 3 -15.59 -26.22 -27.01
N SER A 4 -14.80 -26.77 -26.09
CA SER A 4 -13.92 -25.99 -25.23
C SER A 4 -12.82 -25.39 -26.10
N GLU A 5 -12.96 -24.12 -26.45
CA GLU A 5 -11.90 -23.35 -27.11
C GLU A 5 -10.65 -23.38 -26.25
N ARG A 6 -9.66 -24.15 -26.71
CA ARG A 6 -8.36 -24.27 -26.07
C ARG A 6 -7.61 -22.96 -26.32
N VAL A 7 -7.69 -22.02 -25.38
CA VAL A 7 -6.94 -20.76 -25.43
C VAL A 7 -5.44 -21.06 -25.60
N PRO A 8 -4.76 -20.53 -26.65
CA PRO A 8 -3.35 -20.77 -26.92
C PRO A 8 -2.45 -20.47 -25.73
N MET A 9 -1.41 -21.29 -25.53
CA MET A 9 -0.47 -21.15 -24.42
C MET A 9 0.25 -19.79 -24.40
N SER A 10 0.51 -19.21 -25.58
CA SER A 10 1.10 -17.87 -25.73
C SER A 10 0.23 -16.77 -25.13
N ILE A 11 -1.08 -16.82 -25.36
CA ILE A 11 -2.05 -15.85 -24.84
C ILE A 11 -2.15 -15.94 -23.31
N LYS A 12 -2.19 -17.16 -22.76
CA LYS A 12 -2.15 -17.36 -21.30
C LYS A 12 -0.88 -16.79 -20.66
N LEU A 13 0.26 -16.89 -21.34
CA LEU A 13 1.53 -16.34 -20.87
C LEU A 13 1.50 -14.80 -20.85
N THR A 14 0.95 -14.17 -21.89
CA THR A 14 0.78 -12.71 -21.96
C THR A 14 -0.15 -12.19 -20.87
N HIS A 15 -1.28 -12.85 -20.61
CA HIS A 15 -2.20 -12.45 -19.54
C HIS A 15 -1.58 -12.52 -18.15
N LYS A 16 -0.84 -13.60 -17.87
CA LYS A 16 -0.12 -13.75 -16.61
C LYS A 16 0.92 -12.63 -16.44
N ASN A 17 1.68 -12.34 -17.49
CA ASN A 17 2.66 -11.25 -17.47
C ASN A 17 2.01 -9.88 -17.24
N ASN A 18 0.84 -9.59 -17.82
CA ASN A 18 0.17 -8.30 -17.62
C ASN A 18 -0.39 -8.12 -16.21
N ASN A 19 -0.96 -9.18 -15.63
CA ASN A 19 -1.41 -9.14 -14.23
C ASN A 19 -0.23 -9.00 -13.26
N ASP A 20 0.82 -9.81 -13.46
CA ASP A 20 2.04 -9.73 -12.65
C ASP A 20 2.72 -8.36 -12.81
N TYR A 21 2.74 -7.79 -14.02
CA TYR A 21 3.25 -6.44 -14.28
C TYR A 21 2.51 -5.35 -13.48
N SER A 22 1.20 -5.48 -13.34
CA SER A 22 0.36 -4.49 -12.65
C SER A 22 0.60 -4.52 -11.13
N LEU A 23 0.77 -5.71 -10.55
CA LEU A 23 0.90 -5.92 -9.11
C LEU A 23 2.34 -6.00 -8.59
N GLN A 24 3.33 -6.02 -9.49
CA GLN A 24 4.75 -6.19 -9.14
C GLN A 24 5.23 -5.19 -8.08
N LEU A 25 4.97 -3.90 -8.29
CA LEU A 25 5.39 -2.85 -7.35
C LEU A 25 4.72 -3.01 -5.99
N THR A 26 3.42 -3.26 -5.97
CA THR A 26 2.67 -3.50 -4.73
C THR A 26 3.21 -4.69 -3.95
N ARG A 27 3.56 -5.79 -4.64
CA ARG A 27 4.19 -6.97 -4.01
C ARG A 27 5.53 -6.62 -3.37
N TRP A 28 6.36 -5.82 -4.03
CA TRP A 28 7.66 -5.41 -3.49
C TRP A 28 7.56 -4.64 -2.18
N PHE A 29 6.50 -3.87 -1.95
CA PHE A 29 6.30 -3.16 -0.68
C PHE A 29 5.58 -3.99 0.39
N LEU A 30 4.63 -4.84 0.00
CA LEU A 30 3.81 -5.60 0.96
C LEU A 30 4.45 -6.93 1.41
N ILE A 31 5.29 -7.56 0.59
CA ILE A 31 5.96 -8.82 0.95
C ILE A 31 6.95 -8.64 2.12
N PRO A 32 7.86 -7.64 2.13
CA PRO A 32 8.84 -7.48 3.20
C PRO A 32 8.23 -7.23 4.58
N ILE A 33 7.03 -6.65 4.61
CA ILE A 33 6.29 -6.35 5.85
C ILE A 33 5.23 -7.42 6.19
N ALA A 34 5.26 -8.59 5.53
CA ALA A 34 4.31 -9.69 5.75
C ALA A 34 2.83 -9.30 5.56
N ALA A 35 2.54 -8.24 4.79
CA ALA A 35 1.18 -7.74 4.53
C ALA A 35 0.61 -8.23 3.20
N TRP A 36 1.42 -8.84 2.33
CA TRP A 36 0.93 -9.41 1.07
C TRP A 36 0.04 -10.63 1.35
N PRO A 37 -1.16 -10.73 0.76
CA PRO A 37 -2.10 -11.78 1.08
C PRO A 37 -1.71 -13.12 0.41
N GLN A 38 -0.76 -13.83 1.02
CA GLN A 38 -0.29 -15.14 0.56
C GLN A 38 -1.08 -16.28 1.21
N LYS A 39 -1.37 -17.33 0.44
CA LYS A 39 -1.91 -18.58 1.00
C LYS A 39 -0.79 -19.31 1.76
N CYS A 40 -0.96 -19.44 3.06
CA CYS A 40 -0.10 -20.30 3.87
C CYS A 40 -0.59 -21.74 3.77
N THR A 41 0.29 -22.64 3.35
CA THR A 41 -0.01 -24.06 3.13
C THR A 41 0.32 -24.91 4.35
N SER A 42 1.30 -24.48 5.16
CA SER A 42 1.76 -25.19 6.35
C SER A 42 1.56 -24.37 7.64
N THR A 43 1.48 -25.05 8.78
CA THR A 43 1.39 -24.40 10.11
C THR A 43 2.64 -23.59 10.42
N THR A 44 3.81 -24.04 9.97
CA THR A 44 5.10 -23.35 10.15
C THR A 44 5.15 -22.02 9.39
N GLU A 45 4.65 -21.96 8.16
CA GLU A 45 4.50 -20.72 7.39
C GLU A 45 3.60 -19.70 8.11
N LYS A 46 2.47 -20.16 8.67
CA LYS A 46 1.55 -19.29 9.42
C LYS A 46 2.22 -18.68 10.66
N ILE A 47 2.96 -19.48 11.42
CA ILE A 47 3.67 -19.03 12.61
C ILE A 47 4.78 -18.03 12.22
N SER A 48 5.52 -18.30 11.15
CA SER A 48 6.57 -17.40 10.66
C SER A 48 6.00 -16.05 10.18
N LEU A 49 4.87 -16.07 9.47
CA LEU A 49 4.16 -14.86 9.05
C LEU A 49 3.68 -14.06 10.27
N LEU A 50 3.05 -14.72 11.24
CA LEU A 50 2.59 -14.08 12.47
C LEU A 50 3.75 -13.45 13.26
N ALA A 51 4.88 -14.16 13.38
CA ALA A 51 6.07 -13.64 14.03
C ALA A 51 6.62 -12.38 13.32
N HIS A 52 6.67 -12.37 11.99
CA HIS A 52 7.05 -11.19 11.21
C HIS A 52 6.09 -10.02 11.42
N VAL A 53 4.78 -10.28 11.43
CA VAL A 53 3.76 -9.25 11.66
C VAL A 53 3.93 -8.62 13.04
N LEU A 54 4.11 -9.44 14.07
CA LEU A 54 4.35 -8.98 15.44
C LEU A 54 5.66 -8.20 15.56
N ALA A 55 6.73 -8.62 14.88
CA ALA A 55 8.00 -7.90 14.85
C ALA A 55 7.84 -6.51 14.21
N CYS A 56 7.12 -6.40 13.09
CA CYS A 56 6.84 -5.12 12.45
C CYS A 56 6.02 -4.20 13.37
N LEU A 57 4.98 -4.74 14.01
CA LEU A 57 4.15 -3.98 14.94
C LEU A 57 4.95 -3.50 16.15
N PHE A 58 5.81 -4.36 16.69
CA PHE A 58 6.70 -4.01 17.80
C PHE A 58 7.64 -2.84 17.43
N LEU A 59 8.24 -2.86 16.24
CA LEU A 59 9.10 -1.76 15.74
C LEU A 59 8.35 -0.44 15.57
N ILE A 60 7.06 -0.46 15.26
CA ILE A 60 6.24 0.75 15.20
C ILE A 60 5.93 1.25 16.62
N VAL A 61 5.50 0.36 17.51
CA VAL A 61 5.08 0.68 18.87
C VAL A 61 6.24 1.16 19.75
N ILE A 62 7.44 0.60 19.60
CA ILE A 62 8.62 0.99 20.39
C ILE A 62 9.06 2.43 20.14
N ILE A 63 8.74 3.01 18.98
CA ILE A 63 8.97 4.43 18.68
C ILE A 63 7.77 5.26 19.14
N MET A 64 6.57 4.79 18.84
CA MET A 64 5.33 5.54 19.08
C MET A 64 5.02 5.78 20.55
N VAL A 65 5.08 4.74 21.37
CA VAL A 65 4.67 4.83 22.77
C VAL A 65 5.60 5.76 23.56
N PRO A 66 6.94 5.61 23.50
CA PRO A 66 7.82 6.54 24.21
C PRO A 66 7.73 7.97 23.70
N CYS A 67 7.45 8.18 22.41
CA CYS A 67 7.28 9.52 21.86
C CYS A 67 5.99 10.18 22.33
N LEU A 68 4.88 9.44 22.36
CA LEU A 68 3.62 9.93 22.92
C LEU A 68 3.78 10.30 24.40
N LEU A 69 4.52 9.49 25.16
CA LEU A 69 4.80 9.75 26.57
C LEU A 69 5.71 10.96 26.77
N TYR A 70 6.74 11.15 25.93
CA TYR A 70 7.57 12.35 25.93
C TYR A 70 6.73 13.61 25.73
N VAL A 71 5.93 13.62 24.66
CA VAL A 71 5.05 14.75 24.31
C VAL A 71 4.02 15.01 25.42
N SER A 72 3.52 13.98 26.09
CA SER A 72 2.49 14.15 27.11
C SER A 72 3.04 14.56 28.49
N LEU A 73 4.19 13.99 28.90
CA LEU A 73 4.67 14.03 30.29
C LEU A 73 5.92 14.89 30.49
N GLU A 74 6.82 14.99 29.50
CA GLU A 74 8.09 15.71 29.62
C GLU A 74 8.03 17.07 28.94
N GLU A 75 7.42 17.15 27.75
CA GLU A 75 7.47 18.38 26.96
C GLU A 75 6.44 19.43 27.44
N ARG A 76 6.94 20.62 27.75
CA ARG A 76 6.09 21.76 28.16
C ARG A 76 5.94 22.80 27.05
N ASP A 77 6.85 22.81 26.08
CA ASP A 77 6.80 23.73 24.96
C ASP A 77 5.74 23.28 23.93
N ILE A 78 4.79 24.17 23.66
CA ILE A 78 3.68 23.91 22.72
C ILE A 78 4.20 23.79 21.27
N GLN A 79 5.25 24.54 20.90
CA GLN A 79 5.83 24.46 19.56
C GLN A 79 6.53 23.12 19.33
N ILE A 80 7.26 22.62 20.32
CA ILE A 80 7.90 21.29 20.24
C ILE A 80 6.84 20.19 20.17
N LYS A 81 5.78 20.27 21.00
CA LYS A 81 4.61 19.38 20.93
C LYS A 81 3.98 19.35 19.55
N LEU A 82 3.75 20.53 18.95
CA LEU A 82 3.14 20.65 17.63
C LEU A 82 4.07 20.10 16.53
N SER A 83 5.38 20.28 16.66
CA SER A 83 6.35 19.72 15.72
C SER A 83 6.38 18.18 15.75
N ALA A 84 6.17 17.57 16.92
CA ALA A 84 6.11 16.11 17.10
C ALA A 84 4.78 15.49 16.65
N MET A 85 3.70 16.28 16.55
CA MET A 85 2.40 15.79 16.05
C MET A 85 2.46 15.28 14.62
N GLY A 86 3.27 15.92 13.75
CA GLY A 86 3.44 15.49 12.37
C GLY A 86 3.94 14.04 12.29
N PRO A 87 5.13 13.73 12.84
CA PRO A 87 5.63 12.36 12.97
C PRO A 87 4.63 11.43 13.65
N LEU A 88 4.11 11.76 14.84
CA LEU A 88 3.17 10.88 15.54
C LEU A 88 1.95 10.51 14.68
N SER A 89 1.36 11.47 13.96
CA SER A 89 0.21 11.22 13.08
C SER A 89 0.53 10.22 11.96
N HIS A 90 1.74 10.27 11.41
CA HIS A 90 2.18 9.37 10.34
C HIS A 90 2.29 7.92 10.82
N TRP A 91 2.82 7.69 12.02
CA TRP A 91 2.92 6.34 12.58
C TRP A 91 1.56 5.80 13.05
N ILE A 92 0.67 6.65 13.59
CA ILE A 92 -0.74 6.27 13.88
C ILE A 92 -1.42 5.81 12.60
N MET A 93 -1.31 6.59 11.52
CA MET A 93 -1.84 6.23 10.20
C MET A 93 -1.24 4.90 9.71
N GLY A 94 0.06 4.69 9.94
CA GLY A 94 0.75 3.43 9.67
C GLY A 94 0.10 2.23 10.36
N ILE A 95 -0.19 2.33 11.65
CA ILE A 95 -0.86 1.26 12.41
C ILE A 95 -2.25 0.97 11.84
N ILE A 96 -3.03 2.02 11.56
CA ILE A 96 -4.39 1.89 11.02
C ILE A 96 -4.35 1.20 9.65
N ASN A 97 -3.49 1.66 8.75
CA ASN A 97 -3.32 1.07 7.43
C ASN A 97 -2.85 -0.39 7.52
N TYR A 98 -1.94 -0.70 8.45
CA TYR A 98 -1.44 -2.05 8.63
C TYR A 98 -2.53 -2.99 9.12
N TRP A 99 -3.31 -2.55 10.11
CA TRP A 99 -4.48 -3.27 10.59
C TRP A 99 -5.48 -3.53 9.47
N PHE A 100 -5.76 -2.53 8.64
CA PHE A 100 -6.64 -2.67 7.48
C PHE A 100 -6.12 -3.72 6.48
N LEU A 101 -4.84 -3.64 6.10
CA LEU A 101 -4.21 -4.60 5.18
C LEU A 101 -4.28 -6.04 5.71
N LEU A 102 -4.06 -6.24 7.01
CA LEU A 102 -4.09 -7.55 7.65
C LEU A 102 -5.51 -8.10 7.77
N THR A 103 -6.46 -7.30 8.25
CA THR A 103 -7.85 -7.73 8.45
C THR A 103 -8.59 -7.95 7.13
N ARG A 104 -8.29 -7.14 6.10
CA ARG A 104 -8.87 -7.25 4.76
C ARG A 104 -8.02 -8.08 3.80
N SER A 105 -7.03 -8.81 4.30
CA SER A 105 -6.14 -9.66 3.48
C SER A 105 -6.91 -10.64 2.59
N ASP A 106 -8.00 -11.21 3.10
CA ASP A 106 -8.85 -12.14 2.36
C ASP A 106 -9.61 -11.44 1.22
N ASP A 107 -10.17 -10.26 1.49
CA ASP A 107 -10.87 -9.43 0.50
C ASP A 107 -9.90 -8.94 -0.59
N ILE A 108 -8.71 -8.46 -0.20
CA ILE A 108 -7.65 -8.02 -1.13
C ILE A 108 -7.23 -9.17 -2.05
N ARG A 109 -7.09 -10.38 -1.49
CA ARG A 109 -6.75 -11.56 -2.29
C ARG A 109 -7.83 -11.90 -3.30
N GLU A 110 -9.08 -11.79 -2.91
CA GLU A 110 -10.21 -12.03 -3.81
C GLU A 110 -10.24 -10.99 -4.93
N CYS A 111 -9.99 -9.71 -4.63
CA CYS A 111 -9.81 -8.67 -5.65
C CYS A 111 -8.67 -9.00 -6.63
N VAL A 112 -7.51 -9.42 -6.13
CA VAL A 112 -6.38 -9.84 -6.98
C VAL A 112 -6.75 -11.03 -7.87
N ARG A 113 -7.53 -11.98 -7.34
CA ARG A 113 -8.01 -13.15 -8.09
C ARG A 113 -8.99 -12.74 -9.18
N HIS A 114 -9.92 -11.83 -8.88
CA HIS A 114 -10.84 -11.26 -9.87
C HIS A 114 -10.09 -10.54 -10.97
N MET A 115 -9.11 -9.70 -10.65
CA MET A 115 -8.27 -9.06 -11.66
C MET A 115 -7.59 -10.09 -12.58
N GLU A 116 -7.02 -11.15 -12.02
CA GLU A 116 -6.38 -12.21 -12.81
C GLU A 116 -7.39 -12.90 -13.74
N MET A 117 -8.63 -13.11 -13.28
CA MET A 117 -9.71 -13.66 -14.10
C MET A 117 -10.12 -12.70 -15.21
N ASP A 118 -10.31 -11.42 -14.90
CA ASP A 118 -10.66 -10.38 -15.88
C ASP A 118 -9.62 -10.34 -17.01
N TRP A 119 -8.32 -10.34 -16.66
CA TRP A 119 -7.24 -10.40 -17.63
C TRP A 119 -7.36 -11.61 -18.56
N LYS A 120 -7.73 -12.79 -18.05
CA LYS A 120 -7.90 -14.01 -18.86
C LYS A 120 -9.15 -13.99 -19.74
N LEU A 121 -10.18 -13.24 -19.34
CA LEU A 121 -11.45 -13.15 -20.07
C LEU A 121 -11.37 -12.18 -21.25
N VAL A 122 -10.48 -11.19 -21.20
CA VAL A 122 -10.32 -10.22 -22.28
C VAL A 122 -9.59 -10.83 -23.48
N ARG A 123 -10.35 -11.14 -24.53
CA ARG A 123 -9.83 -11.81 -25.75
C ARG A 123 -9.51 -10.87 -26.90
N ARG A 124 -10.18 -9.72 -27.01
CA ARG A 124 -9.96 -8.76 -28.10
C ARG A 124 -8.69 -7.95 -27.81
N ILE A 125 -7.88 -7.74 -28.84
CA ILE A 125 -6.61 -7.01 -28.72
C ILE A 125 -6.85 -5.56 -28.28
N ASP A 126 -7.86 -4.89 -28.86
CA ASP A 126 -8.20 -3.50 -28.50
C ASP A 126 -8.57 -3.35 -27.02
N ASP A 127 -9.32 -4.32 -26.49
CA ASP A 127 -9.73 -4.35 -25.08
C ASP A 127 -8.52 -4.63 -24.16
N GLN A 128 -7.59 -5.50 -24.59
CA GLN A 128 -6.34 -5.77 -23.87
C GLN A 128 -5.46 -4.53 -23.79
N ASP A 129 -5.31 -3.80 -24.89
CA ASP A 129 -4.51 -2.56 -24.95
C ASP A 129 -5.13 -1.47 -24.08
N MET A 130 -6.47 -1.36 -24.07
CA MET A 130 -7.18 -0.44 -23.20
C MET A 130 -6.93 -0.75 -21.71
N MET A 131 -7.09 -2.01 -21.30
CA MET A 131 -6.79 -2.42 -19.92
C MET A 131 -5.32 -2.17 -19.56
N LEU A 132 -4.39 -2.48 -20.47
CA LEU A 132 -2.95 -2.30 -20.25
C LEU A 132 -2.60 -0.81 -20.06
N ARG A 133 -3.28 0.09 -20.77
CA ARG A 133 -3.11 1.54 -20.59
C ARG A 133 -3.47 1.96 -19.17
N TYR A 134 -4.59 1.50 -18.62
CA TYR A 134 -4.98 1.83 -17.24
C TYR A 134 -4.11 1.14 -16.19
N ALA A 135 -3.69 -0.10 -16.44
CA ALA A 135 -2.71 -0.76 -15.59
C ALA A 135 -1.37 0.01 -15.51
N LYS A 136 -0.89 0.56 -16.63
CA LYS A 136 0.30 1.44 -16.65
C LYS A 136 0.11 2.70 -15.81
N ILE A 137 -1.08 3.32 -15.87
CA ILE A 137 -1.40 4.50 -15.06
C ILE A 137 -1.42 4.13 -13.57
N GLY A 138 -2.08 3.04 -13.18
CA GLY A 138 -2.10 2.56 -11.79
C GLY A 138 -0.69 2.27 -11.27
N ARG A 139 0.13 1.60 -12.08
CA ARG A 139 1.55 1.35 -11.76
C ARG A 139 2.37 2.64 -11.65
N PHE A 140 2.11 3.62 -12.51
CA PHE A 140 2.78 4.92 -12.45
C PHE A 140 2.44 5.67 -11.15
N ILE A 141 1.16 5.71 -10.76
CA ILE A 141 0.72 6.29 -9.49
C ILE A 141 1.41 5.60 -8.31
N ALA A 142 1.40 4.26 -8.28
CA ALA A 142 2.07 3.48 -7.26
C ALA A 142 3.58 3.77 -7.18
N GLY A 143 4.26 3.84 -8.32
CA GLY A 143 5.69 4.16 -8.40
C GLY A 143 5.99 5.59 -7.94
N PHE A 144 5.14 6.55 -8.32
CA PHE A 144 5.27 7.94 -7.88
C PHE A 144 5.13 8.06 -6.36
N CYS A 145 4.10 7.44 -5.77
CA CYS A 145 3.92 7.40 -4.31
C CYS A 145 5.13 6.77 -3.61
N ALA A 146 5.65 5.66 -4.15
CA ALA A 146 6.83 4.98 -3.61
C ALA A 146 8.07 5.86 -3.60
N VAL A 147 8.39 6.50 -4.74
CA VAL A 147 9.55 7.38 -4.87
C VAL A 147 9.42 8.59 -3.96
N PHE A 148 8.25 9.22 -3.93
CA PHE A 148 8.02 10.41 -3.11
C PHE A 148 8.17 10.09 -1.61
N MET A 149 7.53 9.02 -1.13
CA MET A 149 7.62 8.66 0.30
C MET A 149 9.03 8.20 0.70
N GLN A 150 9.70 7.37 -0.11
CA GLN A 150 11.04 6.88 0.24
C GLN A 150 12.11 7.96 0.12
N SER A 151 12.04 8.83 -0.88
CA SER A 151 12.97 9.96 -0.98
C SER A 151 12.82 10.91 0.20
N GLY A 152 11.59 11.19 0.65
CA GLY A 152 11.33 11.99 1.85
C GLY A 152 12.02 11.42 3.09
N THR A 153 11.88 10.13 3.35
CA THR A 153 12.53 9.46 4.48
C THR A 153 14.05 9.45 4.35
N LEU A 154 14.60 9.14 3.18
CA LEU A 154 16.05 9.16 2.97
C LEU A 154 16.65 10.54 3.20
N LEU A 155 16.06 11.58 2.62
CA LEU A 155 16.51 12.96 2.80
C LEU A 155 16.48 13.37 4.27
N PHE A 156 15.41 13.00 4.95
CA PHE A 156 15.21 13.34 6.34
C PHE A 156 16.21 12.60 7.26
N VAL A 157 16.48 11.32 7.00
CA VAL A 157 17.50 10.53 7.72
C VAL A 157 18.90 11.10 7.50
N VAL A 158 19.25 11.44 6.26
CA VAL A 158 20.56 12.06 5.94
C VAL A 158 20.69 13.40 6.66
N ALA A 159 19.65 14.24 6.65
CA ALA A 159 19.67 15.52 7.36
C ALA A 159 19.90 15.34 8.87
N LYS A 160 19.22 14.38 9.50
CA LYS A 160 19.37 14.07 10.92
C LYS A 160 20.73 13.46 11.25
N ALA A 161 21.26 12.58 10.41
CA ALA A 161 22.58 11.98 10.59
C ALA A 161 23.72 13.01 10.44
N MET A 162 23.56 14.00 9.57
CA MET A 162 24.54 15.08 9.39
C MET A 162 24.44 16.18 10.46
N THR A 163 23.34 16.23 11.20
CA THR A 163 23.13 17.21 12.27
C THR A 163 23.53 16.60 13.61
N SER A 164 24.53 17.17 14.27
CA SER A 164 24.87 16.81 15.65
C SER A 164 24.57 17.99 16.57
N ILE A 165 23.84 17.73 17.66
CA ILE A 165 23.51 18.72 18.67
C ILE A 165 24.30 18.40 19.94
N THR A 166 24.99 19.40 20.48
CA THR A 166 25.64 19.29 21.79
C THR A 166 24.65 19.67 22.88
N ILE A 167 24.37 18.73 23.78
CA ILE A 167 23.52 18.94 24.95
C ILE A 167 24.37 18.88 26.23
N LEU A 168 24.12 19.82 27.14
CA LEU A 168 24.72 19.83 28.46
C LEU A 168 23.79 19.07 29.41
N VAL A 169 24.19 17.86 29.82
CA VAL A 169 23.43 17.06 30.79
C VAL A 169 24.22 17.08 32.10
N GLY A 170 23.84 17.97 33.01
CA GLY A 170 24.59 18.22 34.24
C GLY A 170 25.92 18.93 33.95
N ASN A 171 27.06 18.29 34.28
CA ASN A 171 28.41 18.85 34.11
C ASN A 171 29.19 18.24 32.93
N VAL A 172 28.53 17.42 32.10
CA VAL A 172 29.13 16.76 30.94
C VAL A 172 28.45 17.27 29.67
N THR A 173 29.26 17.75 28.72
CA THR A 173 28.84 18.06 27.35
C THR A 173 28.82 16.77 26.53
N THR A 174 27.63 16.33 26.12
CA THR A 174 27.47 15.15 25.27
C THR A 174 26.91 15.56 23.92
N SER A 175 27.48 14.99 22.84
CA SER A 175 27.02 15.20 21.48
C SER A 175 26.02 14.10 21.09
N MET A 176 24.86 14.48 20.56
CA MET A 176 23.75 13.59 20.21
C MET A 176 23.19 13.96 18.83
N HIS A 177 22.86 12.94 18.03
CA HIS A 177 22.07 13.10 16.80
C HIS A 177 20.59 13.29 17.17
N PRO A 178 19.91 14.33 16.67
CA PRO A 178 18.53 14.61 17.02
C PRO A 178 17.61 13.53 16.46
N MET A 179 16.71 13.02 17.31
CA MET A 179 15.68 12.08 16.87
C MET A 179 14.48 12.80 16.26
N THR A 180 13.64 12.06 15.55
CA THR A 180 12.42 12.60 14.89
C THR A 180 11.26 12.60 15.84
N CYS A 181 11.10 11.49 16.53
CA CYS A 181 10.24 11.34 17.68
C CYS A 181 11.13 11.29 18.93
N PRO A 182 11.18 12.35 19.75
CA PRO A 182 11.91 12.31 21.02
C PRO A 182 11.35 11.20 21.90
N ILE A 183 12.24 10.46 22.57
CA ILE A 183 11.87 9.30 23.39
C ILE A 183 11.80 9.74 24.86
N TYR A 184 10.78 9.28 25.57
CA TYR A 184 10.64 9.55 27.01
C TYR A 184 11.87 9.08 27.77
N THR A 185 12.55 10.02 28.42
CA THR A 185 13.91 9.82 28.93
C THR A 185 14.02 8.76 30.01
N LYS A 186 12.93 8.46 30.74
CA LYS A 186 12.90 7.38 31.74
C LYS A 186 12.77 5.97 31.17
N PHE A 187 12.36 5.82 29.89
CA PHE A 187 12.36 4.52 29.24
C PHE A 187 13.73 4.21 28.65
N ILE A 188 14.25 5.11 27.80
CA ILE A 188 15.55 4.98 27.17
C ILE A 188 16.17 6.38 27.15
N ASP A 189 17.33 6.53 27.79
CA ASP A 189 18.06 7.80 27.77
C ASP A 189 18.90 7.88 26.49
N THR A 190 18.32 8.46 25.44
CA THR A 190 18.97 8.62 24.14
C THR A 190 19.98 9.77 24.12
N ARG A 191 20.19 10.48 25.24
CA ARG A 191 21.21 11.53 25.34
C ARG A 191 22.63 11.00 25.36
N PHE A 192 22.81 9.72 25.64
CA PHE A 192 24.11 9.07 25.74
C PHE A 192 24.31 8.00 24.66
N SER A 193 25.53 7.90 24.13
CA SER A 193 25.94 6.79 23.26
C SER A 193 26.15 5.53 24.10
N PRO A 194 25.77 4.32 23.61
CA PRO A 194 25.31 3.98 22.26
C PRO A 194 23.79 4.01 22.06
N ALA A 195 23.00 4.34 23.10
CA ALA A 195 21.54 4.26 23.05
C ALA A 195 20.95 5.15 21.94
N ASN A 196 21.52 6.35 21.73
CA ASN A 196 21.10 7.25 20.66
C ASN A 196 21.19 6.62 19.27
N GLU A 197 22.34 6.05 18.95
CA GLU A 197 22.64 5.48 17.63
C GLU A 197 21.76 4.27 17.35
N ILE A 198 21.58 3.40 18.35
CA ILE A 198 20.70 2.23 18.26
C ILE A 198 19.26 2.69 18.00
N MET A 199 18.75 3.66 18.77
CA MET A 199 17.38 4.12 18.62
C MET A 199 17.15 4.86 17.28
N LEU A 200 18.17 5.52 16.73
CA LEU A 200 18.10 6.13 15.41
C LEU A 200 17.98 5.06 14.30
N VAL A 201 18.69 3.94 14.42
CA VAL A 201 18.53 2.79 13.51
C VAL A 201 17.14 2.17 13.66
N VAL A 202 16.63 2.02 14.88
CA VAL A 202 15.27 1.50 15.12
C VAL A 202 14.21 2.43 14.54
N GLU A 203 14.37 3.75 14.71
CA GLU A 203 13.48 4.76 14.13
C GLU A 203 13.48 4.71 12.60
N LEU A 204 14.65 4.53 11.98
CA LEU A 204 14.79 4.36 10.53
C LEU A 204 14.06 3.12 10.03
N LEU A 205 14.27 1.97 10.68
CA LEU A 205 13.59 0.72 10.32
C LEU A 205 12.07 0.85 10.48
N SER A 206 11.63 1.45 11.59
CA SER A 206 10.22 1.73 11.87
C SER A 206 9.60 2.62 10.79
N CYS A 207 10.28 3.71 10.42
CA CYS A 207 9.85 4.62 9.36
C CYS A 207 9.75 3.92 8.01
N PHE A 208 10.73 3.08 7.65
CA PHE A 208 10.71 2.29 6.43
C PHE A 208 9.51 1.33 6.38
N ILE A 209 9.17 0.70 7.51
CA ILE A 209 7.99 -0.17 7.63
C ILE A 209 6.69 0.63 7.41
N VAL A 210 6.51 1.75 8.13
CA VAL A 210 5.31 2.61 8.01
C VAL A 210 5.15 3.16 6.60
N ASN A 211 6.24 3.56 5.95
CA ASN A 211 6.23 3.98 4.56
C ASN A 211 5.80 2.84 3.63
N SER A 212 6.37 1.65 3.82
CA SER A 212 6.05 0.48 3.00
C SER A 212 4.58 0.07 3.14
N ILE A 213 4.03 0.17 4.35
CA ILE A 213 2.59 -0.03 4.63
C ILE A 213 1.75 0.97 3.82
N THR A 214 2.10 2.26 3.91
CA THR A 214 1.31 3.34 3.29
C THR A 214 1.39 3.29 1.76
N VAL A 215 2.60 3.11 1.21
CA VAL A 215 2.82 2.90 -0.23
C VAL A 215 2.09 1.65 -0.69
N GLY A 216 2.15 0.56 0.08
CA GLY A 216 1.44 -0.68 -0.19
C GLY A 216 -0.08 -0.47 -0.29
N ALA A 217 -0.69 0.17 0.71
CA ALA A 217 -2.12 0.48 0.72
C ALA A 217 -2.54 1.40 -0.44
N CYS A 218 -1.79 2.50 -0.66
CA CYS A 218 -2.05 3.43 -1.75
C CYS A 218 -1.90 2.75 -3.13
N SER A 219 -0.87 1.90 -3.29
CA SER A 219 -0.64 1.17 -4.54
C SER A 219 -1.76 0.17 -4.85
N LEU A 220 -2.25 -0.56 -3.84
CA LEU A 220 -3.41 -1.44 -4.00
C LEU A 220 -4.64 -0.64 -4.44
N ALA A 221 -4.94 0.47 -3.75
CA ALA A 221 -6.07 1.33 -4.10
C ALA A 221 -5.95 1.86 -5.53
N ALA A 222 -4.79 2.36 -5.93
CA ALA A 222 -4.55 2.86 -7.28
C ALA A 222 -4.68 1.76 -8.34
N VAL A 223 -4.09 0.59 -8.12
CA VAL A 223 -4.16 -0.53 -9.08
C VAL A 223 -5.59 -1.03 -9.22
N PHE A 224 -6.32 -1.21 -8.11
CA PHE A 224 -7.71 -1.66 -8.15
C PHE A 224 -8.63 -0.63 -8.79
N ALA A 225 -8.50 0.65 -8.43
CA ALA A 225 -9.30 1.71 -9.02
C ALA A 225 -9.06 1.83 -10.53
N MET A 226 -7.80 1.80 -10.98
CA MET A 226 -7.48 1.89 -12.40
C MET A 226 -7.91 0.64 -13.18
N HIS A 227 -7.83 -0.55 -12.58
CA HIS A 227 -8.35 -1.77 -13.21
C HIS A 227 -9.87 -1.73 -13.37
N ALA A 228 -10.60 -1.34 -12.33
CA ALA A 228 -12.05 -1.17 -12.38
C ALA A 228 -12.45 -0.10 -13.41
N TYR A 229 -11.73 1.02 -13.43
CA TYR A 229 -11.95 2.07 -14.43
C TYR A 229 -11.70 1.57 -15.86
N GLY A 230 -10.67 0.74 -16.06
CA GLY A 230 -10.40 0.11 -17.36
C GLY A 230 -11.52 -0.83 -17.81
N GLN A 231 -12.06 -1.65 -16.90
CA GLN A 231 -13.22 -2.51 -17.15
C GLN A 231 -14.46 -1.70 -17.53
N LEU A 232 -14.75 -0.62 -16.80
CA LEU A 232 -15.88 0.26 -17.09
C LEU A 232 -15.74 0.96 -18.44
N ASN A 233 -14.55 1.43 -18.78
CA ASN A 233 -14.30 2.10 -20.05
C ASN A 233 -14.41 1.12 -21.25
N MET A 234 -13.96 -0.12 -21.06
CA MET A 234 -14.15 -1.20 -22.04
C MET A 234 -15.64 -1.48 -22.25
N LEU A 235 -16.42 -1.61 -21.17
CA LEU A 235 -17.86 -1.77 -21.24
C LEU A 235 -18.53 -0.60 -21.99
N PHE A 236 -18.15 0.63 -21.67
CA PHE A 236 -18.66 1.82 -22.35
C PHE A 236 -18.33 1.83 -23.86
N SER A 237 -17.13 1.40 -24.25
CA SER A 237 -16.76 1.27 -25.66
C SER A 237 -17.61 0.22 -26.37
N TRP A 238 -17.87 -0.93 -25.74
CA TRP A 238 -18.75 -1.94 -26.32
C TRP A 238 -20.16 -1.39 -26.52
N LEU A 239 -20.69 -0.66 -25.53
CA LEU A 239 -22.01 -0.03 -25.61
C LEU A 239 -22.14 0.97 -26.75
N ASN A 240 -21.16 1.87 -26.89
CA ASN A 240 -21.19 2.84 -27.99
C ASN A 240 -21.11 2.15 -29.36
N ASN A 241 -20.28 1.11 -29.49
CA ASN A 241 -20.22 0.33 -30.73
C ASN A 241 -21.55 -0.36 -31.05
N LEU A 242 -22.36 -0.71 -30.04
CA LEU A 242 -23.68 -1.32 -30.24
C LEU A 242 -24.75 -0.30 -30.59
N VAL A 243 -24.68 0.91 -30.03
CA VAL A 243 -25.56 2.04 -30.40
C VAL A 243 -25.26 2.53 -31.82
N MET A 244 -24.00 2.50 -32.25
CA MET A 244 -23.62 2.87 -33.62
C MET A 244 -23.95 1.76 -34.66
N ASP A 245 -24.18 0.52 -34.21
CA ASP A 245 -24.61 -0.61 -35.04
C ASP A 245 -26.15 -0.78 -35.03
N GLU A 246 -26.87 0.34 -34.87
CA GLU A 246 -28.34 0.50 -34.76
C GLU A 246 -29.15 0.07 -35.99
N ASN A 247 -28.57 -0.68 -36.91
CA ASN A 247 -29.34 -1.35 -37.96
C ASN A 247 -30.05 -2.65 -37.46
N LYS A 248 -30.08 -2.92 -36.14
CA LYS A 248 -30.66 -4.15 -35.55
C LYS A 248 -31.43 -3.93 -34.23
N GLY A 249 -32.64 -3.37 -34.31
CA GLY A 249 -33.80 -3.66 -33.44
C GLY A 249 -33.81 -3.22 -31.95
N ASN A 250 -34.88 -2.52 -31.55
CA ASN A 250 -35.06 -1.81 -30.26
C ASN A 250 -35.14 -2.70 -28.99
N GLU A 251 -35.60 -3.96 -29.10
CA GLU A 251 -35.79 -4.86 -27.95
C GLU A 251 -34.45 -5.35 -27.34
N TYR A 252 -33.39 -5.36 -28.15
CA TYR A 252 -32.04 -5.76 -27.74
C TYR A 252 -31.31 -4.65 -26.97
N ALA A 253 -31.60 -3.39 -27.29
CA ALA A 253 -31.04 -2.22 -26.61
C ALA A 253 -31.54 -2.11 -25.16
N GLU A 254 -32.82 -2.39 -24.91
CA GLU A 254 -33.40 -2.34 -23.56
C GLU A 254 -32.85 -3.44 -22.64
N GLN A 255 -32.68 -4.68 -23.13
CA GLN A 255 -32.06 -5.76 -22.34
C GLN A 255 -30.61 -5.45 -21.96
N LYS A 256 -29.87 -4.79 -22.84
CA LYS A 256 -28.49 -4.40 -22.59
C LYS A 256 -28.38 -3.22 -21.63
N LEU A 257 -29.28 -2.24 -21.76
CA LEU A 257 -29.37 -1.12 -20.83
C LEU A 257 -29.70 -1.61 -19.41
N ALA A 258 -30.63 -2.55 -19.28
CA ALA A 258 -30.95 -3.21 -18.02
C ALA A 258 -29.73 -3.94 -17.44
N ALA A 259 -28.96 -4.66 -18.26
CA ALA A 259 -27.74 -5.35 -17.81
C ALA A 259 -26.64 -4.38 -17.32
N ILE A 260 -26.50 -3.20 -17.93
CA ILE A 260 -25.53 -2.18 -17.50
C ILE A 260 -25.95 -1.57 -16.17
N VAL A 261 -27.24 -1.21 -16.03
CA VAL A 261 -27.78 -0.66 -14.78
C VAL A 261 -27.64 -1.69 -13.65
N GLU A 262 -27.91 -2.95 -13.93
CA GLU A 262 -27.71 -4.05 -12.97
C GLU A 262 -26.23 -4.23 -12.61
N HIS A 263 -25.30 -4.11 -13.57
CA HIS A 263 -23.87 -4.20 -13.30
C HIS A 263 -23.35 -2.99 -12.52
N HIS A 264 -23.82 -1.77 -12.84
CA HIS A 264 -23.51 -0.55 -12.11
C HIS A 264 -24.01 -0.61 -10.66
N LEU A 265 -25.23 -1.11 -10.44
CA LEU A 265 -25.79 -1.35 -9.10
C LEU A 265 -25.01 -2.43 -8.34
N ARG A 266 -24.51 -3.46 -9.04
CA ARG A 266 -23.64 -4.48 -8.43
C ARG A 266 -22.31 -3.89 -7.97
N VAL A 267 -21.66 -3.09 -8.81
CA VAL A 267 -20.40 -2.40 -8.47
C VAL A 267 -20.59 -1.45 -7.28
N LEU A 268 -21.68 -0.67 -7.27
CA LEU A 268 -22.02 0.20 -6.13
C LEU A 268 -22.21 -0.57 -4.82
N ARG A 269 -22.73 -1.80 -4.88
CA ARG A 269 -22.91 -2.69 -3.72
C ARG A 269 -21.62 -3.34 -3.22
N TYR A 270 -20.50 -3.21 -3.94
CA TYR A 270 -19.16 -3.56 -3.43
C TYR A 270 -18.49 -2.39 -2.68
N PHE A 271 -19.04 -1.17 -2.80
CA PHE A 271 -18.53 0.04 -2.14
C PHE A 271 -19.39 0.50 -0.95
N ILE A 272 -20.58 -0.08 -0.75
CA ILE A 272 -21.46 0.08 0.44
C ILE A 272 -21.38 -1.19 1.26
#